data_AF-A0A383CNU9-F1
#
_entry.id   AF-A0A383CNU9-F1
#
_cell.length_a   1.000
_cell.length_b   1.000
_cell.length_c   1.000
_cell.angle_alpha   90.00
_cell.angle_beta   90.00
_cell.angle_gamma   90.00
#
_symmetry.space_group_name_H-M   'P 1'
#
loop_
_entity.id
_entity.type
_entity.pdbx_description
1 polymer ?
#
loop_
_entity_poly.entity_id
_entity_poly.type
_entity_poly.pdbx_seq_one_letter_code
_entity_poly.pdbx_strand_id
1 'polypeptide(L)'
;VAFPYVAVVTFVVGVLYRWRQKGFTVSSLSSQFLEGKYLFWGSVPFHVGILVVFFGHVTAFMFPRATLAWNSVPVRLIVLEVTAFVFGVTIFIGLTALMLRRFTNPRIRAVTSRADLALELL
;
A
#
# COMPACT_ATOMS: atom_id res chain seq x y z
N VAL A 1 -4.46 18.34 16.50
CA VAL A 1 -5.88 18.12 16.11
C VAL A 1 -6.16 18.43 14.64
N ALA A 2 -5.62 19.49 14.04
CA ALA A 2 -5.95 19.89 12.66
C ALA A 2 -5.43 18.95 11.54
N PHE A 3 -4.25 18.35 11.72
CA PHE A 3 -3.56 17.57 10.69
C PHE A 3 -4.40 16.46 10.00
N PRO A 4 -5.14 15.58 10.70
CA PRO A 4 -5.96 14.55 10.04
C PRO A 4 -7.05 15.15 9.14
N TYR A 5 -7.67 16.26 9.54
CA TYR A 5 -8.68 16.93 8.72
C TYR A 5 -8.07 17.53 7.46
N VAL A 6 -6.91 18.17 7.59
CA VAL A 6 -6.17 18.72 6.44
C VAL A 6 -5.80 17.59 5.47
N ALA A 7 -5.30 16.46 5.96
CA ALA A 7 -4.94 15.31 5.13
C ALA A 7 -6.13 14.71 4.38
N VAL A 8 -7.29 14.56 5.04
CA VAL A 8 -8.50 14.04 4.38
C VAL A 8 -9.03 15.03 3.35
N VAL A 9 -9.08 16.33 3.68
CA VAL A 9 -9.55 17.36 2.74
C VAL A 9 -8.64 17.44 1.52
N THR A 10 -7.31 17.44 1.71
CA THR A 10 -6.36 17.49 0.59
C THR A 10 -6.42 16.22 -0.26
N PHE A 11 -6.61 15.05 0.36
CA PHE A 11 -6.83 13.79 -0.36
C PHE A 11 -8.08 13.85 -1.23
N VAL A 12 -9.24 14.18 -0.67
CA VAL A 12 -10.53 14.18 -1.39
C VAL A 12 -10.54 15.23 -2.50
N VAL A 13 -10.17 16.47 -2.19
CA VAL A 13 -10.14 17.57 -3.17
C VAL A 13 -9.09 17.29 -4.25
N GLY A 14 -7.90 16.81 -3.87
CA GLY A 14 -6.83 16.48 -4.80
C GLY A 14 -7.20 15.37 -5.77
N VAL A 15 -7.83 14.30 -5.29
CA VAL A 15 -8.34 13.20 -6.13
C VAL A 15 -9.40 13.71 -7.10
N LEU A 16 -10.38 14.48 -6.62
CA LEU A 16 -11.46 15.01 -7.45
C LEU A 16 -10.94 15.95 -8.54
N TYR A 17 -10.03 16.85 -8.17
CA TYR A 17 -9.38 17.77 -9.10
C TYR A 17 -8.58 17.02 -10.16
N ARG A 18 -7.74 16.05 -9.76
CA ARG A 18 -6.93 15.26 -10.70
C ARG A 18 -7.82 14.46 -11.65
N TRP A 19 -8.90 13.87 -11.15
CA TRP A 19 -9.83 13.12 -11.98
C TRP A 19 -10.52 14.00 -13.02
N ARG A 20 -10.99 15.21 -12.64
CA ARG A 20 -11.67 16.12 -13.57
C ARG A 20 -10.74 16.81 -14.56
N GLN A 21 -9.62 17.33 -14.10
CA GLN A 21 -8.75 18.20 -14.92
C GLN A 21 -7.61 17.43 -15.60
N LYS A 22 -7.21 16.28 -15.04
CA LYS A 22 -6.05 15.50 -15.48
C LYS A 22 -6.40 14.01 -15.61
N GLY A 23 -7.60 13.69 -16.09
CA GLY A 23 -8.13 12.33 -16.16
C GLY A 23 -7.20 11.32 -16.83
N PHE A 24 -6.52 11.70 -17.92
CA PHE A 24 -5.54 10.85 -18.62
C PHE A 24 -4.33 10.44 -17.77
N THR A 25 -4.03 11.19 -16.69
CA THR A 25 -2.94 10.85 -15.76
C THR A 25 -3.34 9.82 -14.71
N VAL A 26 -4.63 9.45 -14.64
CA VAL A 26 -5.15 8.48 -13.68
C VAL A 26 -4.97 7.07 -14.27
N SER A 27 -3.82 6.47 -13.99
CA SER A 27 -3.43 5.14 -14.43
C SER A 27 -2.49 4.50 -13.39
N SER A 28 -2.34 3.17 -13.45
CA SER A 28 -1.41 2.42 -12.61
C SER A 28 0.07 2.64 -12.96
N LEU A 29 0.35 3.30 -14.10
CA LEU A 29 1.72 3.54 -14.60
C LEU A 29 2.57 2.25 -14.60
N SER A 30 1.98 1.15 -15.10
CA SER A 30 2.61 -0.16 -15.05
C SER A 30 3.96 -0.18 -15.79
N SER A 31 4.99 -0.64 -15.10
CA SER A 31 6.32 -0.87 -15.66
C SER A 31 6.54 -2.34 -16.11
N GLN A 32 5.49 -3.15 -16.10
CA GLN A 32 5.53 -4.58 -16.42
C GLN A 32 6.05 -4.87 -17.83
N PHE A 33 5.73 -4.00 -18.79
CA PHE A 33 6.17 -4.16 -20.17
C PHE A 33 7.70 -4.09 -20.31
N LEU A 34 8.37 -3.28 -19.48
CA LEU A 34 9.83 -3.10 -19.51
C LEU A 34 10.58 -4.23 -18.82
N GLU A 35 10.00 -4.76 -17.74
CA GLU A 35 10.53 -5.86 -16.96
C GLU A 35 9.38 -6.52 -16.18
N GLY A 36 8.99 -7.75 -16.55
CA GLY A 36 7.89 -8.46 -15.91
C GLY A 36 8.31 -9.65 -15.03
N LYS A 37 9.52 -10.16 -15.19
CA LYS A 37 9.99 -11.40 -14.54
C LYS A 37 10.18 -11.20 -13.04
N TYR A 38 10.85 -10.12 -12.65
CA TYR A 38 11.05 -9.77 -11.23
C TYR A 38 9.86 -9.01 -10.66
N LEU A 39 9.09 -8.31 -11.49
CA LEU A 39 7.87 -7.61 -11.05
C LEU A 39 6.88 -8.53 -10.35
N PHE A 40 6.63 -9.73 -10.88
CA PHE A 40 5.66 -10.65 -10.29
C PHE A 40 5.98 -10.98 -8.82
N TRP A 41 7.25 -11.30 -8.54
CA TRP A 41 7.71 -11.70 -7.21
C TRP A 41 7.75 -10.56 -6.20
N GLY A 42 7.80 -9.30 -6.62
CA GLY A 42 7.63 -8.15 -5.72
C GLY A 42 6.17 -7.71 -5.60
N SER A 43 5.47 -7.62 -6.73
CA SER A 43 4.13 -7.05 -6.85
C SER A 43 3.07 -7.92 -6.19
N VAL A 44 3.09 -9.24 -6.40
CA VAL A 44 2.08 -10.14 -5.83
C VAL A 44 2.11 -10.15 -4.30
N PRO A 45 3.26 -10.41 -3.62
CA PRO A 45 3.29 -10.37 -2.16
C PRO A 45 2.95 -8.98 -1.61
N PHE A 46 3.42 -7.90 -2.25
CA PHE A 46 3.04 -6.55 -1.85
C PHE A 46 1.53 -6.32 -1.91
N HIS A 47 0.87 -6.64 -3.02
CA HIS A 47 -0.57 -6.40 -3.20
C HIS A 47 -1.42 -7.30 -2.31
N VAL A 48 -1.09 -8.59 -2.20
CA VAL A 48 -1.82 -9.50 -1.30
C VAL A 48 -1.69 -9.03 0.15
N GLY A 49 -0.47 -8.70 0.58
CA GLY A 49 -0.22 -8.21 1.93
C GLY A 49 -0.95 -6.89 2.22
N ILE A 50 -0.82 -5.90 1.35
CA ILE A 50 -1.38 -4.56 1.60
C ILE A 50 -2.90 -4.59 1.59
N LEU A 51 -3.54 -5.42 0.76
CA LEU A 51 -4.99 -5.56 0.75
C LEU A 51 -5.50 -6.17 2.06
N VAL A 52 -4.87 -7.24 2.55
CA VAL A 52 -5.25 -7.86 3.83
C VAL A 52 -5.08 -6.88 4.98
N VAL A 53 -3.92 -6.20 5.05
CA VAL A 53 -3.64 -5.22 6.11
C VAL A 53 -4.58 -4.03 6.02
N PHE A 54 -4.84 -3.49 4.83
CA PHE A 54 -5.74 -2.36 4.61
C PHE A 54 -7.16 -2.69 5.08
N PHE A 55 -7.74 -3.80 4.62
CA PHE A 55 -9.09 -4.19 5.05
C PHE A 55 -9.14 -4.57 6.52
N GLY A 56 -8.06 -5.16 7.07
CA GLY A 56 -7.91 -5.40 8.50
C GLY A 56 -7.98 -4.11 9.31
N HIS A 57 -7.26 -3.06 8.90
CA HIS A 57 -7.30 -1.75 9.56
C HIS A 57 -8.66 -1.07 9.41
N VAL A 58 -9.21 -1.05 8.19
CA VAL A 58 -10.54 -0.45 7.94
C VAL A 58 -11.59 -1.11 8.83
N THR A 59 -11.66 -2.44 8.88
CA THR A 59 -12.63 -3.15 9.73
C THR A 59 -12.39 -2.91 11.21
N ALA A 60 -11.13 -2.91 11.68
CA ALA A 60 -10.80 -2.67 13.08
C ALA A 60 -11.21 -1.26 13.56
N PHE A 61 -10.97 -0.23 12.74
CA PHE A 61 -11.31 1.15 13.09
C PHE A 61 -12.78 1.49 12.85
N MET A 62 -13.45 0.84 11.90
CA MET A 62 -14.89 1.03 11.68
C MET A 62 -15.73 0.38 12.80
N PHE A 63 -15.27 -0.74 13.37
CA PHE A 63 -16.02 -1.49 14.39
C PHE A 63 -15.23 -1.70 15.69
N PRO A 64 -14.80 -0.63 16.38
CA PRO A 64 -13.86 -0.72 17.49
C PRO A 64 -14.38 -1.58 18.64
N ARG A 65 -15.68 -1.50 18.96
CA ARG A 65 -16.30 -2.32 20.01
C ARG A 65 -16.27 -3.82 19.68
N ALA A 66 -16.52 -4.17 18.41
CA ALA A 66 -16.49 -5.55 17.97
C ALA A 66 -15.07 -6.12 17.98
N THR A 67 -14.09 -5.33 17.54
CA THR A 67 -12.68 -5.70 17.58
C THR A 67 -12.18 -5.89 19.01
N LEU A 68 -12.53 -4.99 19.93
CA LEU A 68 -12.18 -5.14 21.35
C LEU A 68 -12.82 -6.38 21.98
N ALA A 69 -14.08 -6.66 21.66
CA ALA A 69 -14.77 -7.87 22.12
C ALA A 69 -14.18 -9.16 21.50
N TRP A 70 -13.72 -9.12 20.25
CA TRP A 70 -12.98 -10.23 19.63
C TRP A 70 -11.66 -10.50 20.36
N ASN A 71 -10.92 -9.43 20.64
CA ASN A 71 -9.60 -9.46 21.27
C ASN A 71 -9.65 -9.80 22.77
N SER A 72 -10.83 -9.84 23.40
CA SER A 72 -10.95 -10.22 24.82
C SER A 72 -10.62 -11.70 25.07
N VAL A 73 -10.63 -12.53 24.02
CA VAL A 73 -10.20 -13.93 24.09
C VAL A 73 -8.73 -14.01 23.65
N PRO A 74 -7.78 -14.42 24.51
CA PRO A 74 -6.34 -14.36 24.21
C PRO A 74 -5.94 -15.05 22.90
N VAL A 75 -6.51 -16.22 22.61
CA VAL A 75 -6.22 -16.95 21.37
C VAL A 75 -6.63 -16.15 20.12
N ARG A 76 -7.75 -15.42 20.18
CA ARG A 76 -8.26 -14.61 19.07
C ARG A 76 -7.40 -13.38 18.81
N LEU A 77 -6.92 -12.76 19.88
CA LEU A 77 -5.94 -11.66 19.81
C LEU A 77 -4.66 -12.14 19.14
N ILE A 78 -4.08 -13.26 19.60
CA ILE A 78 -2.85 -13.83 19.02
C ILE A 78 -3.04 -14.12 17.53
N VAL A 79 -4.16 -14.73 17.13
CA VAL A 79 -4.45 -14.99 15.71
C VAL A 79 -4.47 -13.69 14.91
N LEU A 80 -5.11 -12.64 15.42
CA LEU A 80 -5.17 -11.34 14.76
C LEU A 80 -3.77 -10.72 14.62
N GLU A 81 -2.98 -10.69 15.70
CA GLU A 81 -1.64 -10.11 15.73
C GLU A 81 -0.66 -10.86 14.82
N VAL A 82 -0.65 -12.20 14.89
CA VAL A 82 0.21 -13.03 14.04
C VAL A 82 -0.18 -12.86 12.57
N THR A 83 -1.48 -12.84 12.26
CA THR A 83 -1.94 -12.63 10.88
C THR A 83 -1.51 -11.25 10.37
N ALA A 84 -1.73 -10.19 11.16
CA ALA A 84 -1.31 -8.84 10.82
C ALA A 84 0.21 -8.75 10.63
N PHE A 85 0.99 -9.39 11.49
CA PHE A 85 2.45 -9.42 11.40
C PHE A 85 2.94 -10.15 10.14
N VAL A 86 2.40 -11.34 9.85
CA VAL A 86 2.77 -12.12 8.65
C VAL A 86 2.50 -11.32 7.37
N PHE A 87 1.33 -10.70 7.25
CA PHE A 87 1.04 -9.87 6.08
C PHE A 87 1.83 -8.57 6.07
N GLY A 88 2.14 -7.97 7.22
CA GLY A 88 3.05 -6.84 7.33
C GLY A 88 4.47 -7.16 6.82
N VAL A 89 5.02 -8.31 7.21
CA VAL A 89 6.30 -8.81 6.70
C VAL A 89 6.22 -9.09 5.20
N THR A 90 5.10 -9.64 4.72
CA THR A 90 4.89 -9.92 3.29
C THR A 90 4.89 -8.63 2.46
N ILE A 91 4.25 -7.55 2.96
CA ILE A 91 4.31 -6.21 2.35
C ILE A 91 5.75 -5.72 2.32
N PHE A 92 6.45 -5.80 3.45
CA PHE A 92 7.81 -5.29 3.58
C PHE A 92 8.77 -5.97 2.60
N ILE A 93 8.69 -7.31 2.48
CA ILE A 93 9.49 -8.07 1.51
C ILE A 93 9.13 -7.69 0.07
N GLY A 94 7.83 -7.61 -0.26
CA GLY A 94 7.36 -7.23 -1.58
C GLY A 94 7.81 -5.82 -1.99
N LEU A 95 7.65 -4.84 -1.10
CA LEU A 95 8.08 -3.45 -1.31
C LEU A 95 9.60 -3.37 -1.48
N THR A 96 10.37 -4.03 -0.62
CA THR A 96 11.84 -4.07 -0.72
C THR A 96 12.28 -4.65 -2.06
N ALA A 97 11.65 -5.73 -2.53
CA ALA A 97 11.96 -6.33 -3.83
C ALA A 97 11.64 -5.36 -5.00
N LEU A 98 10.52 -4.63 -4.92
CA LEU A 98 10.15 -3.62 -5.91
C LEU A 98 11.11 -2.43 -5.93
N MET A 99 11.52 -1.94 -4.76
CA MET A 99 12.52 -0.87 -4.62
C MET A 99 13.87 -1.31 -5.20
N LEU A 100 14.35 -2.50 -4.84
CA LEU A 100 15.60 -3.06 -5.38
C LEU A 100 15.52 -3.17 -6.91
N ARG A 101 14.40 -3.66 -7.46
CA ARG A 101 14.16 -3.72 -8.91
C ARG A 101 14.25 -2.33 -9.55
N ARG A 102 13.69 -1.31 -8.92
CA ARG A 102 13.68 0.07 -9.43
C ARG A 102 15.07 0.70 -9.45
N PHE A 103 15.91 0.42 -8.45
CA PHE A 103 17.28 0.94 -8.41
C PHE A 103 18.25 0.18 -9.29
N THR A 104 18.06 -1.14 -9.45
CA THR A 104 19.00 -2.01 -10.17
C THR A 104 18.72 -2.12 -11.67
N ASN A 105 17.45 -2.02 -12.12
CA ASN A 105 17.12 -2.15 -13.53
C ASN A 105 17.21 -0.80 -14.27
N PRO A 106 18.13 -0.64 -15.25
CA PRO A 106 18.30 0.63 -15.97
C PRO A 106 17.05 1.09 -16.73
N ARG A 107 16.26 0.14 -17.28
CA ARG A 107 15.04 0.45 -18.06
C ARG A 107 13.95 1.02 -17.16
N ILE A 108 13.82 0.49 -15.94
CA ILE A 108 12.83 0.95 -14.96
C ILE A 108 13.26 2.30 -14.38
N ARG A 109 14.55 2.45 -14.08
CA ARG A 109 15.11 3.70 -13.56
C ARG A 109 14.93 4.86 -14.55
N ALA A 110 15.05 4.60 -15.86
CA ALA A 110 14.86 5.62 -16.90
C ALA A 110 13.43 6.19 -16.97
N VAL A 111 12.41 5.43 -16.54
CA VAL A 111 11.00 5.85 -16.56
C VAL A 111 10.44 6.18 -15.17
N THR A 112 11.29 6.12 -14.14
CA THR A 112 10.89 6.37 -12.76
C THR A 112 10.80 7.87 -12.48
N SER A 113 9.67 8.33 -11.95
CA SER A 113 9.51 9.71 -11.50
C SER A 113 9.97 9.90 -10.06
N ARG A 114 10.24 11.16 -9.67
CA ARG A 114 10.54 11.50 -8.28
C ARG A 114 9.38 11.19 -7.32
N ALA A 115 8.14 11.25 -7.81
CA ALA A 115 6.97 10.90 -7.04
C ALA A 115 6.92 9.40 -6.73
N ASP A 116 7.29 8.54 -7.68
CA ASP A 116 7.36 7.08 -7.46
C ASP A 116 8.37 6.74 -6.35
N LEU A 117 9.53 7.40 -6.36
CA LEU A 117 10.54 7.23 -5.30
C LEU A 117 10.06 7.72 -3.94
N ALA A 118 9.39 8.89 -3.90
CA ALA A 118 8.85 9.42 -2.66
C ALA A 118 7.76 8.51 -2.07
N LEU A 119 6.88 7.97 -2.91
CA LEU A 119 5.80 7.08 -2.50
C LEU A 119 6.28 5.69 -2.06
N GLU A 120 7.38 5.18 -2.63
CA GLU A 120 7.97 3.90 -2.19
C GLU A 120 8.78 4.03 -0.89
N LEU A 121 9.31 5.22 -0.59
CA LEU A 121 10.14 5.49 0.60
C LEU A 121 9.34 5.92 1.84
N LEU A 122 8.17 6.55 1.65
CA LEU A 122 7.31 7.09 2.71
C LEU A 122 6.16 6.14 3.02
#